data_AF-A0A661AUG8-F1
#
_entry.id   AF-A0A661AUG8-F1
#
_cell.length_a   1.000
_cell.length_b   1.000
_cell.length_c   1.000
_cell.angle_alpha   90.00
_cell.angle_beta   90.00
_cell.angle_gamma   90.00
#
_symmetry.space_group_name_H-M   'P 1'
#
loop_
_entity.id
_entity.type
_entity.pdbx_description
1 polymer ?
#
loop_
_entity_poly.entity_id
_entity_poly.type
_entity_poly.pdbx_seq_one_letter_code
_entity_poly.pdbx_strand_id
1 'polypeptide(L)'
;MFVDIGKLKDSLEKDLKNSLQVLPKRPKLAVVCTLKDRVADLYLRSQEKFAQKLGIDYECIDCIGCTLEKAQNILQALSRDKETCGIMLCCPLA
;
A
#
# COMPACT_ATOMS: atom_id res chain seq x y z
N MET A 1 -13.76 16.58 -24.96
CA MET A 1 -14.48 15.83 -23.91
C MET A 1 -13.59 15.86 -22.67
N PHE A 2 -14.07 16.42 -21.55
CA PHE A 2 -13.33 16.42 -20.28
C PHE A 2 -13.84 15.29 -19.40
N VAL A 3 -12.94 14.57 -18.75
CA VAL A 3 -13.27 13.52 -17.78
C VAL A 3 -13.32 14.15 -16.40
N ASP A 4 -14.46 14.04 -15.72
CA ASP A 4 -14.62 14.49 -14.33
C ASP A 4 -14.04 13.44 -13.36
N ILE A 5 -12.76 13.63 -13.03
CA ILE A 5 -12.00 12.72 -12.16
C ILE A 5 -12.54 12.76 -10.72
N GLY A 6 -13.11 13.89 -10.29
CA GLY A 6 -13.64 14.06 -8.93
C GLY A 6 -14.81 13.11 -8.67
N LYS A 7 -15.81 13.14 -9.55
CA LYS A 7 -16.97 12.24 -9.46
C LYS A 7 -16.57 10.77 -9.56
N LEU A 8 -15.62 10.45 -10.43
CA LEU A 8 -15.12 9.08 -10.59
C LEU A 8 -14.46 8.58 -9.30
N LYS A 9 -13.60 9.40 -8.71
CA LYS A 9 -12.92 9.09 -7.44
C LYS A 9 -13.94 8.86 -6.31
N ASP A 10 -14.93 9.73 -6.16
CA ASP A 10 -15.93 9.60 -5.10
C ASP A 10 -16.76 8.33 -5.23
N SER A 11 -17.10 7.94 -6.47
CA SER A 11 -17.78 6.67 -6.74
C SER A 11 -16.92 5.48 -6.33
N LEU A 12 -15.65 5.46 -6.77
CA LEU A 12 -14.70 4.39 -6.43
C LEU A 12 -14.46 4.27 -4.93
N GLU A 13 -14.32 5.40 -4.22
CA GLU A 13 -14.18 5.41 -2.77
C GLU A 13 -15.38 4.79 -2.06
N LYS A 14 -16.60 5.10 -2.54
CA LYS A 14 -17.84 4.57 -1.96
C LYS A 14 -17.95 3.06 -2.18
N ASP A 15 -17.69 2.59 -3.40
CA ASP A 15 -17.76 1.17 -3.75
C ASP A 15 -16.72 0.36 -2.98
N LEU A 16 -15.51 0.91 -2.82
CA LEU A 16 -14.46 0.28 -2.02
C LEU A 16 -14.86 0.20 -0.54
N LYS A 17 -15.38 1.28 0.05
CA LYS A 17 -15.85 1.27 1.45
C LYS A 17 -16.95 0.24 1.69
N ASN A 18 -17.92 0.14 0.79
CA ASN A 18 -18.99 -0.85 0.89
C ASN A 18 -18.41 -2.28 0.85
N SER A 19 -17.44 -2.52 -0.04
CA SER A 19 -16.77 -3.81 -0.15
C SER A 19 -15.94 -4.16 1.09
N LEU A 20 -15.31 -3.16 1.74
CA LEU A 20 -14.53 -3.36 2.95
C LEU A 20 -15.41 -3.65 4.18
N GLN A 21 -16.63 -3.11 4.24
CA GLN A 21 -17.55 -3.35 5.36
C GLN A 21 -18.05 -4.80 5.45
N VAL A 22 -18.11 -5.52 4.33
CA VAL A 22 -18.56 -6.92 4.30
C VAL A 22 -17.42 -7.91 4.59
N LEU A 23 -16.18 -7.44 4.68
CA LEU A 23 -15.05 -8.31 4.99
C LEU A 23 -15.04 -8.67 6.49
N PRO A 24 -14.73 -9.92 6.84
CA PRO A 24 -14.67 -10.36 8.24
C PRO A 24 -13.50 -9.74 9.01
N LYS A 25 -12.51 -9.19 8.30
CA LYS A 25 -11.30 -8.60 8.86
C LYS A 25 -10.86 -7.41 8.02
N ARG A 26 -10.21 -6.44 8.66
CA ARG A 26 -9.54 -5.34 7.96
C ARG A 26 -8.39 -5.91 7.11
N PRO A 27 -8.35 -5.60 5.81
CA PRO A 27 -7.24 -6.04 4.98
C PRO A 27 -5.99 -5.24 5.34
N LYS A 28 -4.84 -5.91 5.26
CA LYS A 28 -3.54 -5.31 5.50
C LYS A 28 -2.74 -5.21 4.20
N LEU A 29 -2.22 -4.01 3.90
CA LEU A 29 -1.30 -3.73 2.80
C LEU A 29 0.10 -3.46 3.39
N ALA A 30 1.06 -4.32 3.06
CA ALA A 30 2.46 -4.10 3.36
C ALA A 30 3.16 -3.44 2.16
N VAL A 31 3.93 -2.38 2.40
CA VAL A 31 4.67 -1.66 1.38
C VAL A 31 6.16 -1.69 1.71
N VAL A 32 6.99 -2.18 0.79
CA VAL A 32 8.43 -2.29 0.98
C VAL A 32 9.12 -1.22 0.15
N CYS A 33 9.91 -0.37 0.81
CA CYS A 33 10.64 0.73 0.17
C CYS A 33 12.15 0.46 0.19
N THR A 34 12.80 0.41 -0.98
CA THR A 34 14.24 0.09 -1.09
C THR A 34 15.12 1.31 -1.35
N LEU A 35 14.52 2.43 -1.79
CA LEU A 35 15.21 3.68 -2.01
C LEU A 35 14.48 4.82 -1.28
N LYS A 36 15.24 5.66 -0.58
CA LYS A 36 14.69 6.86 0.03
C LYS A 36 14.78 8.02 -0.95
N ASP A 37 13.64 8.44 -1.48
CA ASP A 37 13.52 9.68 -2.21
C ASP A 37 12.32 10.50 -1.71
N ARG A 38 12.37 11.83 -1.89
CA ARG A 38 11.32 12.74 -1.39
C ARG A 38 9.96 12.50 -2.05
N VAL A 39 9.93 11.97 -3.26
CA VAL A 39 8.69 11.75 -4.04
C VAL A 39 7.99 10.48 -3.54
N ALA A 40 8.74 9.41 -3.34
CA ALA A 40 8.32 8.17 -2.73
C ALA A 40 7.80 8.42 -1.31
N ASP A 41 8.52 9.19 -0.48
CA ASP A 41 8.07 9.55 0.88
C ASP A 41 6.70 10.26 0.86
N LEU A 42 6.48 11.19 -0.07
CA LEU A 42 5.20 11.89 -0.21
C LEU A 42 4.08 10.94 -0.67
N TYR A 43 4.40 10.06 -1.62
CA TYR A 43 3.45 9.09 -2.15
C TYR A 43 3.03 8.07 -1.09
N LEU A 44 3.98 7.51 -0.34
CA LEU A 44 3.76 6.59 0.78
C LEU A 44 2.85 7.21 1.84
N ARG A 45 3.15 8.43 2.28
CA ARG A 45 2.32 9.16 3.25
C ARG A 45 0.90 9.43 2.74
N SER A 46 0.75 9.73 1.45
CA SER A 46 -0.55 9.94 0.84
C SER A 46 -1.36 8.64 0.79
N GLN A 47 -0.71 7.52 0.44
CA GLN A 47 -1.33 6.19 0.43
C GLN A 47 -1.72 5.74 1.83
N GLU A 48 -0.85 5.92 2.82
CA GLU A 48 -1.12 5.56 4.21
C GLU A 48 -2.37 6.29 4.73
N LYS A 49 -2.44 7.62 4.56
CA LYS A 49 -3.62 8.41 4.96
C LYS A 49 -4.89 7.95 4.26
N PHE A 50 -4.78 7.57 2.99
CA PHE A 50 -5.91 7.09 2.22
C PHE A 50 -6.38 5.70 2.67
N ALA A 51 -5.45 4.78 2.92
CA ALA A 51 -5.71 3.45 3.47
C ALA A 51 -6.40 3.56 4.84
N GLN A 52 -5.89 4.40 5.73
CA GLN A 52 -6.49 4.66 7.03
C GLN A 52 -7.92 5.22 6.92
N LYS A 53 -8.17 6.16 5.99
CA LYS A 53 -9.52 6.70 5.70
C LYS A 53 -10.51 5.61 5.24
N LEU A 54 -10.00 4.57 4.59
CA LEU A 54 -10.79 3.44 4.09
C LEU A 54 -10.92 2.30 5.12
N GLY A 55 -10.13 2.32 6.20
CA GLY A 55 -10.10 1.25 7.20
C GLY A 55 -9.21 0.06 6.81
N ILE A 56 -8.22 0.31 5.95
CA ILE A 56 -7.19 -0.66 5.54
C ILE A 56 -5.97 -0.46 6.44
N ASP A 57 -5.44 -1.55 6.98
CA ASP A 57 -4.19 -1.51 7.75
C ASP A 57 -3.03 -1.33 6.77
N TYR A 58 -2.18 -0.35 7.02
CA TYR A 58 -1.06 0.01 6.14
C TYR A 58 0.25 -0.08 6.92
N GLU A 59 1.21 -0.82 6.40
CA GLU A 59 2.53 -0.97 7.01
C GLU A 59 3.61 -0.64 5.98
N CYS A 60 4.43 0.38 6.26
CA CYS A 60 5.59 0.71 5.45
C CYS A 60 6.85 0.10 6.07
N ILE A 61 7.58 -0.68 5.29
CA ILE A 61 8.81 -1.37 5.69
C ILE A 61 9.96 -0.75 4.90
N ASP A 62 10.78 0.00 5.63
CA ASP A 62 11.97 0.63 5.06
C ASP A 62 13.11 -0.41 4.95
N CYS A 63 13.52 -0.68 3.72
CA CYS A 63 14.67 -1.51 3.37
C CYS A 63 15.67 -0.72 2.52
N ILE A 64 15.98 0.50 2.96
CA ILE A 64 16.84 1.43 2.22
C ILE A 64 18.26 0.87 2.12
N GLY A 65 18.77 0.73 0.90
CA GLY A 65 20.14 0.22 0.66
C GLY A 65 20.34 -1.24 1.08
N CYS A 66 19.26 -2.00 1.27
CA CYS A 66 19.33 -3.43 1.54
C CYS A 66 19.93 -4.21 0.37
N THR A 67 20.58 -5.34 0.68
CA THR A 67 20.94 -6.33 -0.34
C THR A 67 19.69 -6.96 -0.95
N LEU A 68 19.81 -7.43 -2.19
CA LEU A 68 18.73 -8.15 -2.89
C LEU A 68 18.21 -9.33 -2.05
N GLU A 69 19.12 -10.11 -1.45
CA GLU A 69 18.76 -11.25 -0.60
C GLU A 69 17.92 -10.83 0.61
N LYS A 70 18.26 -9.71 1.26
CA LYS A 70 17.50 -9.21 2.41
C LYS A 70 16.10 -8.74 2.00
N ALA A 71 15.99 -8.03 0.87
CA ALA A 71 14.70 -7.63 0.32
C ALA A 71 13.84 -8.86 -0.04
N GLN A 72 14.43 -9.88 -0.66
CA GLN A 72 13.75 -11.14 -0.97
C GLN A 72 13.28 -11.87 0.29
N ASN A 73 14.09 -11.92 1.34
CA ASN A 73 13.71 -12.54 2.62
C ASN A 73 12.51 -11.83 3.27
N ILE A 74 12.48 -10.49 3.22
CA ILE A 74 11.33 -9.71 3.72
C ILE A 74 10.08 -10.02 2.89
N LEU A 75 10.18 -10.00 1.56
CA LEU A 75 9.05 -10.30 0.68
C LEU A 75 8.53 -11.74 0.89
N GLN A 76 9.43 -12.71 1.08
CA GLN A 76 9.04 -14.09 1.40
C GLN A 76 8.37 -14.20 2.77
N ALA A 77 8.85 -13.48 3.78
CA ALA A 77 8.24 -13.45 5.10
C ALA A 77 6.81 -12.87 5.03
N LEU A 78 6.64 -11.75 4.33
CA LEU A 78 5.33 -11.13 4.10
C LEU A 78 4.40 -12.01 3.27
N SER A 79 4.94 -12.75 2.30
CA SER A 79 4.15 -13.66 1.46
C SER A 79 3.60 -14.86 2.24
N ARG A 80 4.30 -15.28 3.30
CA ARG A 80 3.86 -16.37 4.19
C ARG A 80 2.94 -15.88 5.31
N ASP A 81 2.92 -14.58 5.57
CA ASP A 81 2.06 -13.98 6.57
C ASP A 81 0.60 -14.01 6.11
N LYS A 82 -0.24 -14.76 6.84
CA LYS A 82 -1.67 -14.89 6.54
C LYS A 82 -2.46 -13.62 6.81
N GLU A 83 -1.87 -12.69 7.55
CA GLU A 83 -2.50 -11.42 7.92
C GLU A 83 -2.33 -10.37 6.82
N THR A 84 -1.27 -10.49 6.01
CA THR A 84 -0.96 -9.57 4.93
C THR A 84 -1.74 -9.95 3.67
N CYS A 85 -2.66 -9.07 3.24
CA CYS A 85 -3.52 -9.32 2.07
C CYS A 85 -2.87 -8.87 0.76
N GLY A 86 -1.96 -7.89 0.83
CA GLY A 86 -1.27 -7.35 -0.33
C GLY A 86 0.13 -6.89 0.02
N ILE A 87 1.04 -7.05 -0.94
CA ILE A 87 2.42 -6.59 -0.84
C ILE A 87 2.70 -5.68 -2.03
N MET A 88 3.17 -4.47 -1.77
CA MET A 88 3.61 -3.52 -2.79
C MET A 88 5.10 -3.25 -2.64
N LEU A 89 5.83 -3.30 -3.75
CA LEU A 89 7.22 -2.85 -3.80
C LEU A 89 7.24 -1.43 -4.35
N CYS A 90 7.81 -0.49 -3.61
CA CYS A 90 7.92 0.89 -4.04
C CYS A 90 9.04 1.05 -5.08
N CYS A 91 8.73 1.75 -6.16
CA CYS A 91 9.68 2.15 -7.20
C CYS A 91 10.09 3.63 -7.02
N PRO A 92 11.29 4.02 -7.49
CA PRO A 92 12.31 3.18 -8.13
C PRO A 92 13.01 2.25 -7.13
N LEU A 93 13.57 1.16 -7.65
CA LEU A 93 14.40 0.25 -6.85
C LEU A 93 15.81 0.82 -6.73
N ALA A 94 16.41 0.66 -5.56
CA ALA A 94 17.82 0.96 -5.31
C ALA A 94 18.75 0.01 -6.07
#